data_AF-X0YJ44-F1
#
_entry.id   AF-X0YJ44-F1
#
_cell.length_a   1.000
_cell.length_b   1.000
_cell.length_c   1.000
_cell.angle_alpha   90.00
_cell.angle_beta   90.00
_cell.angle_gamma   90.00
#
_symmetry.space_group_name_H-M   'P 1'
#
loop_
_entity.id
_entity.type
_entity.pdbx_description
1 polymer ?
#
loop_
_entity_poly.entity_id
_entity_poly.type
_entity_poly.pdbx_seq_one_letter_code
_entity_poly.pdbx_strand_id
1 'polypeptide(L)'
;TKTDGERNFELFCNYHYFKYEKIKENKDVRTPDYRLFIGDYLIITEVKDLESNKEDEKALKEFYEKGYAVWGQSKVGSRVRNKIIASKNQLKRFTENKYPSILLIFDHRNEITPTLTDYEIKIGMFGFEAININDNLNLRKFGGKAQMTKNSRKYISYIGLLIKENNKKPFLKLYENYYANIRIKYDIFKKYNDISIFKLNFPPDKTYSNWVSI
;
A
#
# COMPACT_ATOMS: atom_id res chain seq x y z
N THR A 1 -19.66 2.09 -11.73
CA THR A 1 -19.16 3.47 -11.65
C THR A 1 -17.73 3.44 -11.17
N LYS A 2 -16.83 4.19 -11.82
CA LYS A 2 -15.40 4.22 -11.46
C LYS A 2 -15.18 5.02 -10.18
N THR A 3 -14.32 4.55 -9.29
CA THR A 3 -13.95 5.27 -8.06
C THR A 3 -12.90 6.35 -8.33
N ASP A 4 -12.63 7.22 -7.36
CA ASP A 4 -11.63 8.28 -7.52
C ASP A 4 -10.21 7.71 -7.61
N GLY A 5 -9.87 6.68 -6.85
CA GLY A 5 -8.58 6.00 -6.96
C GLY A 5 -8.38 5.35 -8.30
N GLU A 6 -9.42 4.72 -8.86
CA GLU A 6 -9.35 4.18 -10.22
C GLU A 6 -9.10 5.27 -11.26
N ARG A 7 -9.81 6.41 -11.17
CA ARG A 7 -9.58 7.56 -12.07
C ARG A 7 -8.15 8.08 -11.95
N ASN A 8 -7.64 8.25 -10.73
CA ASN A 8 -6.30 8.79 -10.50
C ASN A 8 -5.21 7.78 -10.90
N PHE A 9 -5.44 6.49 -10.73
CA PHE A 9 -4.55 5.45 -11.25
C PHE A 9 -4.46 5.51 -12.78
N GLU A 10 -5.59 5.66 -13.46
CA GLU A 10 -5.61 5.80 -14.92
C GLU A 10 -4.92 7.08 -15.40
N LEU A 11 -5.13 8.21 -14.72
CA LEU A 11 -4.41 9.46 -14.99
C LEU A 11 -2.90 9.29 -14.80
N PHE A 12 -2.48 8.62 -13.73
CA PHE A 12 -1.07 8.30 -13.48
C PHE A 12 -0.49 7.43 -14.59
N CYS A 13 -1.21 6.39 -15.03
CA CYS A 13 -0.78 5.55 -16.14
C CYS A 13 -0.67 6.34 -17.45
N ASN A 14 -1.67 7.17 -17.77
CA ASN A 14 -1.67 8.01 -18.97
C ASN A 14 -0.49 9.00 -18.98
N TYR A 15 -0.21 9.62 -17.83
CA TYR A 15 0.92 10.53 -17.68
C TYR A 15 2.27 9.86 -17.98
N HIS A 16 2.42 8.59 -17.61
CA HIS A 16 3.62 7.81 -17.88
C HIS A 16 3.59 6.99 -19.19
N TYR A 17 2.52 7.09 -19.97
CA TYR A 17 2.27 6.22 -21.13
C TYR A 17 2.32 4.72 -20.79
N PHE A 18 1.91 4.36 -19.57
CA PHE A 18 1.73 2.95 -19.21
C PHE A 18 0.46 2.43 -19.85
N LYS A 19 0.58 1.31 -20.55
CA LYS A 19 -0.61 0.60 -21.02
C LYS A 19 -1.30 -0.02 -19.80
N TYR A 20 -2.61 0.14 -19.72
CA TYR A 20 -3.44 -0.53 -18.73
C TYR A 20 -4.74 -1.03 -19.36
N GLU A 21 -5.29 -2.11 -18.79
CA GLU A 21 -6.55 -2.71 -19.23
C GLU A 21 -7.40 -3.00 -18.00
N LYS A 22 -8.65 -2.51 -17.97
CA LYS A 22 -9.61 -2.89 -16.94
C LYS A 22 -9.92 -4.38 -17.07
N ILE A 23 -9.83 -5.12 -15.97
CA ILE A 23 -10.22 -6.53 -15.94
C ILE A 23 -11.74 -6.57 -15.84
N LYS A 24 -12.36 -7.33 -16.74
CA LYS A 24 -13.81 -7.52 -16.75
C LYS A 24 -14.24 -8.19 -15.45
N GLU A 25 -15.19 -7.55 -14.76
CA GLU A 25 -15.79 -8.11 -13.56
C GLU A 25 -16.49 -9.43 -13.86
N ASN A 26 -16.36 -10.37 -12.92
CA ASN A 26 -17.05 -11.65 -12.96
C ASN A 26 -18.07 -11.69 -11.82
N LYS A 27 -19.31 -12.07 -12.13
CA LYS A 27 -20.41 -12.10 -11.15
C LYS A 27 -20.18 -13.13 -10.04
N ASP A 28 -19.49 -14.23 -10.35
CA ASP A 28 -19.26 -15.35 -9.45
C ASP A 28 -17.92 -15.23 -8.70
N VAL A 29 -17.03 -14.35 -9.18
CA VAL A 29 -15.66 -14.27 -8.68
C VAL A 29 -15.22 -12.81 -8.59
N ARG A 30 -14.77 -12.41 -7.39
CA ARG A 30 -14.10 -11.13 -7.20
C ARG A 30 -12.83 -11.05 -8.06
N THR A 31 -12.77 -10.08 -8.96
CA THR A 31 -11.63 -9.84 -9.84
C THR A 31 -10.82 -8.64 -9.36
N PRO A 32 -9.50 -8.59 -9.62
CA PRO A 32 -8.73 -7.36 -9.52
C PRO A 32 -9.22 -6.32 -10.51
N ASP A 33 -8.83 -5.08 -10.31
CA ASP A 33 -9.26 -3.98 -11.15
C ASP A 33 -8.57 -3.91 -12.52
N TYR A 34 -7.24 -4.04 -12.57
CA TYR A 34 -6.47 -3.73 -13.77
C TYR A 34 -5.34 -4.71 -14.06
N ARG A 35 -5.03 -4.85 -15.35
CA ARG A 35 -3.71 -5.25 -15.85
C ARG A 35 -2.92 -3.98 -16.16
N LEU A 36 -1.75 -3.85 -15.57
CA LEU A 36 -0.79 -2.77 -15.82
C LEU A 36 0.39 -3.34 -16.59
N PHE A 37 0.83 -2.64 -17.63
CA PHE A 37 1.97 -3.01 -18.46
C PHE A 37 3.01 -1.88 -18.41
N ILE A 38 4.22 -2.23 -17.97
CA ILE A 38 5.38 -1.34 -18.00
C ILE A 38 6.41 -1.96 -18.93
N GLY A 39 6.49 -1.46 -20.16
CA GLY A 39 7.07 -2.22 -21.27
C GLY A 39 6.29 -3.54 -21.45
N ASP A 40 7.01 -4.65 -21.54
CA ASP A 40 6.42 -5.99 -21.66
C ASP A 40 6.06 -6.63 -20.30
N TYR A 41 6.26 -5.90 -19.19
CA TYR A 41 6.07 -6.44 -17.86
C TYR A 41 4.63 -6.27 -17.38
N LEU A 42 3.90 -7.39 -17.27
CA LEU A 42 2.53 -7.43 -16.77
C LEU A 42 2.47 -7.48 -15.24
N ILE A 43 1.69 -6.57 -14.65
CA ILE A 43 1.42 -6.47 -13.22
C ILE A 43 -0.09 -6.42 -12.99
N ILE A 44 -0.60 -7.23 -12.07
CA ILE A 44 -2.01 -7.18 -11.68
C ILE A 44 -2.19 -6.13 -10.58
N THR A 45 -3.11 -5.20 -10.78
CA THR A 45 -3.32 -4.08 -9.85
C THR A 45 -4.75 -4.08 -9.33
N GLU A 46 -4.88 -4.03 -8.00
CA GLU A 46 -6.15 -3.77 -7.32
C GLU A 46 -6.08 -2.39 -6.68
N VAL A 47 -7.10 -1.56 -6.89
CA VAL A 47 -7.15 -0.19 -6.38
C VAL A 47 -8.11 -0.11 -5.20
N LYS A 48 -7.67 0.51 -4.12
CA LYS A 48 -8.50 0.76 -2.93
C LYS A 48 -8.38 2.21 -2.50
N ASP A 49 -9.51 2.88 -2.48
CA ASP A 49 -9.62 4.22 -1.91
C ASP A 49 -9.48 4.18 -0.39
N LEU A 50 -8.75 5.13 0.16
CA LEU A 50 -8.71 5.42 1.58
C LEU A 50 -9.52 6.69 1.85
N GLU A 51 -10.71 6.48 2.37
CA GLU A 51 -11.66 7.53 2.70
C GLU A 51 -11.43 8.08 4.11
N SER A 52 -11.91 9.31 4.33
CA SER A 52 -12.01 9.89 5.67
C SER A 52 -12.92 9.02 6.54
N ASN A 53 -12.55 8.83 7.80
CA ASN A 53 -13.42 8.21 8.80
C ASN A 53 -14.00 9.28 9.75
N LYS A 54 -14.87 8.85 10.67
CA LYS A 54 -15.48 9.72 11.70
C LYS A 54 -14.44 10.47 12.57
N GLU A 55 -13.26 9.89 12.77
CA GLU A 55 -12.19 10.52 13.55
C GLU A 55 -11.52 11.64 12.73
N ASP A 56 -11.31 11.42 11.42
CA ASP A 56 -10.81 12.44 10.51
C ASP A 56 -11.82 13.60 10.39
N GLU A 57 -13.11 13.31 10.27
CA GLU A 57 -14.19 14.31 10.22
C GLU A 57 -14.24 15.13 11.52
N LYS A 58 -14.13 14.47 12.67
CA LYS A 58 -14.10 15.14 13.97
C LYS A 58 -12.86 16.04 14.11
N ALA A 59 -11.68 15.53 13.76
CA ALA A 59 -10.44 16.30 13.81
C ALA A 59 -10.50 17.51 12.86
N LEU A 60 -11.06 17.34 11.66
CA LEU A 60 -11.27 18.42 10.71
C LEU A 60 -12.20 19.49 11.28
N LYS A 61 -13.31 19.09 11.90
CA LYS A 61 -14.25 20.01 12.56
C LYS A 61 -13.56 20.77 13.70
N GLU A 62 -12.83 20.07 14.58
CA GLU A 62 -12.08 20.71 15.68
C GLU A 62 -11.04 21.70 15.15
N PHE A 63 -10.35 21.36 14.06
CA PHE A 63 -9.38 22.25 13.42
C PHE A 63 -10.04 23.55 12.91
N TYR A 64 -11.16 23.46 12.20
CA TYR A 64 -11.86 24.65 11.71
C TYR A 64 -12.48 25.49 12.84
N GLU A 65 -12.93 24.87 13.93
CA GLU A 65 -13.53 25.57 15.07
C GLU A 65 -12.50 26.20 16.00
N LYS A 66 -11.34 25.56 16.20
CA LYS A 66 -10.37 25.91 17.27
C LYS A 66 -8.99 26.32 16.75
N GLY A 67 -8.73 26.16 15.45
CA GLY A 67 -7.41 26.34 14.85
C GLY A 67 -6.41 25.22 15.12
N TYR A 68 -6.81 24.17 15.84
CA TYR A 68 -5.98 22.98 16.10
C TYR A 68 -6.85 21.73 16.30
N ALA A 69 -6.28 20.56 16.07
CA ALA A 69 -6.91 19.29 16.36
C ALA A 69 -5.87 18.26 16.82
N VAL A 70 -6.29 17.32 17.68
CA VAL A 70 -5.47 16.16 18.03
C VAL A 70 -5.84 15.01 17.11
N TRP A 71 -4.91 14.62 16.25
CA TRP A 71 -5.08 13.53 15.30
C TRP A 71 -4.30 12.29 15.75
N GLY A 72 -4.71 11.09 15.28
CA GLY A 72 -3.96 9.85 15.54
C GLY A 72 -4.53 8.92 16.63
N GLN A 73 -5.80 9.06 17.01
CA GLN A 73 -6.48 8.10 17.91
C GLN A 73 -6.70 6.72 17.26
N SER A 74 -6.62 6.63 15.93
CA SER A 74 -6.78 5.37 15.21
C SER A 74 -5.60 4.42 15.46
N LYS A 75 -5.87 3.11 15.52
CA LYS A 75 -4.80 2.10 15.71
C LYS A 75 -3.85 2.12 14.52
N VAL A 76 -2.58 2.46 14.75
CA VAL A 76 -1.52 2.55 13.72
C VAL A 76 -1.53 1.34 12.78
N GLY A 77 -1.47 1.62 11.48
CA GLY A 77 -1.49 0.65 10.39
C GLY A 77 -2.83 -0.07 10.18
N SER A 78 -3.88 0.19 10.96
CA SER A 78 -5.18 -0.51 10.83
C SER A 78 -5.84 -0.27 9.49
N ARG A 79 -5.77 0.97 8.99
CA ARG A 79 -6.27 1.35 7.66
C ARG A 79 -5.64 0.50 6.56
N VAL A 80 -4.31 0.39 6.56
CA VAL A 80 -3.54 -0.43 5.63
C VAL A 80 -3.93 -1.91 5.75
N ARG A 81 -4.03 -2.45 6.98
CA ARG A 81 -4.44 -3.84 7.21
C ARG A 81 -5.83 -4.13 6.63
N ASN A 82 -6.77 -3.22 6.84
CA ASN A 82 -8.14 -3.39 6.34
C ASN A 82 -8.16 -3.43 4.81
N LYS A 83 -7.36 -2.59 4.12
CA LYS A 83 -7.25 -2.64 2.66
C LYS A 83 -6.60 -3.94 2.17
N ILE A 84 -5.55 -4.42 2.85
CA ILE A 84 -4.91 -5.72 2.55
C ILE A 84 -5.91 -6.88 2.73
N ILE A 85 -6.71 -6.85 3.80
CA ILE A 85 -7.72 -7.89 4.05
C ILE A 85 -8.81 -7.85 2.98
N ALA A 86 -9.29 -6.66 2.63
CA ALA A 86 -10.36 -6.47 1.66
C ALA A 86 -9.96 -6.92 0.24
N SER A 87 -8.70 -6.75 -0.16
CA SER A 87 -8.23 -7.15 -1.50
C SER A 87 -7.93 -8.64 -1.65
N LYS A 88 -7.95 -9.41 -0.56
CA LYS A 88 -7.54 -10.83 -0.52
C LYS A 88 -8.19 -11.66 -1.63
N ASN A 89 -9.51 -11.59 -1.75
CA ASN A 89 -10.24 -12.47 -2.67
C ASN A 89 -10.06 -12.06 -4.14
N GLN A 90 -9.83 -10.77 -4.40
CA GLN A 90 -9.56 -10.24 -5.73
C GLN A 90 -8.16 -10.67 -6.19
N LEU A 91 -7.14 -10.44 -5.35
CA LEU A 91 -5.75 -10.68 -5.72
C LEU A 91 -5.37 -12.16 -5.65
N LYS A 92 -5.68 -12.88 -4.56
CA LYS A 92 -5.15 -14.23 -4.33
C LYS A 92 -5.42 -15.16 -5.51
N ARG A 93 -6.69 -15.29 -5.91
CA ARG A 93 -7.09 -16.24 -6.97
C ARG A 93 -6.48 -15.91 -8.34
N PHE A 94 -6.26 -14.63 -8.63
CA PHE A 94 -5.79 -14.17 -9.93
C PHE A 94 -4.26 -14.19 -10.06
N THR A 95 -3.54 -14.04 -8.95
CA THR A 95 -2.10 -13.73 -8.96
C THR A 95 -1.24 -14.82 -8.34
N GLU A 96 -1.81 -15.68 -7.50
CA GLU A 96 -1.07 -16.72 -6.78
C GLU A 96 -0.25 -17.58 -7.74
N ASN A 97 1.08 -17.40 -7.70
CA ASN A 97 2.10 -18.06 -8.51
C ASN A 97 1.97 -17.86 -10.03
N LYS A 98 1.30 -16.79 -10.48
CA LYS A 98 1.11 -16.49 -11.92
C LYS A 98 1.68 -15.14 -12.33
N TYR A 99 1.33 -14.09 -11.61
CA TYR A 99 1.70 -12.72 -11.95
C TYR A 99 2.07 -11.95 -10.69
N PRO A 100 3.03 -11.01 -10.78
CA PRO A 100 3.24 -10.07 -9.69
C PRO A 100 2.02 -9.16 -9.52
N SER A 101 1.84 -8.60 -8.33
CA SER A 101 0.70 -7.73 -8.08
C SER A 101 0.97 -6.54 -7.16
N ILE A 102 0.21 -5.48 -7.37
CA ILE A 102 0.20 -4.26 -6.57
C ILE A 102 -1.20 -4.12 -5.95
N LEU A 103 -1.26 -4.00 -4.63
CA LEU A 103 -2.41 -3.38 -3.98
C LEU A 103 -2.13 -1.88 -3.90
N LEU A 104 -2.80 -1.11 -4.76
CA LEU A 104 -2.67 0.33 -4.83
C LEU A 104 -3.69 0.98 -3.90
N ILE A 105 -3.20 1.70 -2.89
CA ILE A 105 -4.02 2.51 -2.00
C ILE A 105 -3.97 3.94 -2.52
N PHE A 106 -5.13 4.50 -2.85
CA PHE A 106 -5.26 5.92 -3.15
C PHE A 106 -5.70 6.66 -1.90
N ASP A 107 -4.84 7.56 -1.41
CA ASP A 107 -5.15 8.37 -0.23
C ASP A 107 -5.71 9.72 -0.67
N HIS A 108 -7.03 9.85 -0.58
CA HIS A 108 -7.79 11.04 -0.98
C HIS A 108 -8.49 11.72 0.19
N ARG A 109 -8.02 11.45 1.41
CA ARG A 109 -8.43 12.18 2.60
C ARG A 109 -8.06 13.65 2.45
N ASN A 110 -8.74 14.50 3.22
CA ASN A 110 -8.62 15.95 3.07
C ASN A 110 -7.17 16.45 3.26
N GLU A 111 -6.88 17.63 2.72
CA GLU A 111 -5.53 18.24 2.70
C GLU A 111 -4.93 18.51 4.09
N ILE A 112 -5.79 18.60 5.11
CA ILE A 112 -5.40 18.88 6.49
C ILE A 112 -5.03 17.56 7.21
N THR A 113 -5.55 16.42 6.75
CA THR A 113 -5.20 15.11 7.29
C THR A 113 -3.89 14.61 6.68
N PRO A 114 -2.92 14.17 7.51
CA PRO A 114 -1.69 13.59 6.99
C PRO A 114 -1.98 12.36 6.13
N THR A 115 -1.33 12.31 4.96
CA THR A 115 -1.27 11.11 4.13
C THR A 115 -0.69 9.95 4.92
N LEU A 116 -1.02 8.71 4.56
CA LEU A 116 -0.46 7.52 5.19
C LEU A 116 1.07 7.61 5.24
N THR A 117 1.61 7.43 6.43
CA THR A 117 3.06 7.47 6.64
C THR A 117 3.70 6.14 6.25
N ASP A 118 4.98 6.20 5.87
CA ASP A 118 5.80 5.02 5.59
C ASP A 118 5.80 4.04 6.80
N TYR A 119 5.73 4.59 8.02
CA TYR A 119 5.59 3.81 9.26
C TYR A 119 4.25 3.07 9.33
N GLU A 120 3.12 3.72 9.06
CA GLU A 120 1.82 3.06 9.05
C GLU A 120 1.72 1.95 8.00
N ILE A 121 2.33 2.15 6.84
CA ILE A 121 2.45 1.09 5.81
C ILE A 121 3.25 -0.09 6.37
N LYS A 122 4.42 0.17 7.00
CA LYS A 122 5.27 -0.87 7.61
C LYS A 122 4.51 -1.68 8.65
N ILE A 123 3.82 -0.99 9.57
CA ILE A 123 3.04 -1.64 10.64
C ILE A 123 1.84 -2.40 10.06
N GLY A 124 1.23 -1.89 9.00
CA GLY A 124 0.16 -2.58 8.29
C GLY A 124 0.61 -3.87 7.63
N MET A 125 1.79 -3.85 7.00
CA MET A 125 2.37 -5.00 6.31
C MET A 125 2.94 -6.01 7.31
N PHE A 126 3.87 -5.60 8.15
CA PHE A 126 4.73 -6.49 8.93
C PHE A 126 4.45 -6.50 10.43
N GLY A 127 3.58 -5.63 10.94
CA GLY A 127 3.24 -5.59 12.37
C GLY A 127 4.10 -4.63 13.18
N PHE A 128 3.81 -4.55 14.49
CA PHE A 128 4.50 -3.66 15.44
C PHE A 128 5.94 -4.09 15.72
N GLU A 129 6.79 -3.16 16.14
CA GLU A 129 8.04 -3.55 16.79
C GLU A 129 7.70 -4.25 18.12
N ALA A 130 8.39 -5.35 18.40
CA ALA A 130 8.25 -6.11 19.62
C ALA A 130 9.63 -6.52 20.14
N ILE A 131 9.74 -6.55 21.47
CA ILE A 131 10.89 -7.06 22.22
C ILE A 131 10.36 -8.19 23.10
N ASN A 132 11.05 -9.33 23.10
CA ASN A 132 10.74 -10.38 24.06
C ASN A 132 11.52 -10.10 25.35
N ILE A 133 10.79 -9.83 26.43
CA ILE A 133 11.37 -9.47 27.75
C ILE A 133 12.12 -10.65 28.37
N ASN A 134 11.77 -11.89 27.99
CA ASN A 134 12.43 -13.10 28.48
C ASN A 134 13.66 -13.50 27.64
N ASP A 135 13.90 -12.84 26.51
CA ASP A 135 15.09 -13.04 25.67
C ASP A 135 16.04 -11.85 25.82
N ASN A 136 17.10 -11.82 24.99
CA ASN A 136 17.96 -10.65 24.85
C ASN A 136 17.14 -9.40 24.48
N LEU A 137 17.07 -8.41 25.39
CA LEU A 137 16.35 -7.15 25.23
C LEU A 137 16.80 -6.33 24.00
N ASN A 138 17.98 -6.62 23.45
CA ASN A 138 18.48 -5.99 22.23
C ASN A 138 17.88 -6.62 20.95
N LEU A 139 17.23 -7.78 21.05
CA LEU A 139 16.63 -8.46 19.91
C LEU A 139 15.22 -7.93 19.63
N ARG A 140 15.15 -6.92 18.76
CA ARG A 140 13.89 -6.37 18.23
C ARG A 140 13.39 -7.22 17.07
N LYS A 141 12.10 -7.52 17.04
CA LYS A 141 11.44 -8.25 15.95
C LYS A 141 10.13 -7.57 15.56
N PHE A 142 9.57 -7.97 14.43
CA PHE A 142 8.19 -7.67 14.13
C PHE A 142 7.26 -8.58 14.96
N GLY A 143 6.27 -7.97 15.60
CA GLY A 143 5.29 -8.59 16.47
C GLY A 143 3.90 -8.68 15.86
N GLY A 144 2.87 -8.56 16.71
CA GLY A 144 1.49 -8.81 16.32
C GLY A 144 0.94 -7.88 15.22
N LYS A 145 -0.20 -8.32 14.65
CA LYS A 145 -1.02 -7.62 13.64
C LYS A 145 -0.45 -7.57 12.21
N ALA A 146 0.70 -8.18 11.94
CA ALA A 146 1.22 -8.37 10.59
C ALA A 146 0.17 -8.97 9.64
N GLN A 147 0.08 -8.46 8.41
CA GLN A 147 -0.72 -9.09 7.36
C GLN A 147 0.15 -9.93 6.43
N MET A 148 1.34 -9.44 6.11
CA MET A 148 2.30 -10.10 5.24
C MET A 148 3.30 -10.88 6.08
N THR A 149 3.31 -12.19 5.91
CA THR A 149 4.19 -13.10 6.66
C THR A 149 4.73 -14.18 5.72
N LYS A 150 5.72 -14.94 6.18
CA LYS A 150 6.21 -16.14 5.46
C LYS A 150 5.11 -17.12 5.03
N ASN A 151 3.96 -17.09 5.72
CA ASN A 151 2.84 -18.00 5.50
C ASN A 151 1.60 -17.30 4.91
N SER A 152 1.61 -15.99 4.65
CA SER A 152 0.40 -15.28 4.28
C SER A 152 0.60 -14.08 3.35
N ARG A 153 -0.37 -13.87 2.45
CA ARG A 153 -0.43 -12.78 1.45
C ARG A 153 0.82 -12.61 0.58
N LYS A 154 1.54 -13.71 0.32
CA LYS A 154 2.68 -13.75 -0.61
C LYS A 154 2.31 -13.49 -2.08
N TYR A 155 1.02 -13.51 -2.41
CA TYR A 155 0.54 -13.17 -3.75
C TYR A 155 0.56 -11.65 -4.03
N ILE A 156 0.73 -10.80 -3.00
CA ILE A 156 0.91 -9.35 -3.14
C ILE A 156 2.40 -9.06 -3.24
N SER A 157 2.86 -8.42 -4.32
CA SER A 157 4.27 -8.03 -4.50
C SER A 157 4.57 -6.70 -3.83
N TYR A 158 3.68 -5.72 -3.96
CA TYR A 158 3.82 -4.38 -3.36
C TYR A 158 2.52 -3.87 -2.78
N ILE A 159 2.66 -3.03 -1.75
CA ILE A 159 1.67 -2.00 -1.45
C ILE A 159 2.09 -0.73 -2.16
N GLY A 160 1.24 -0.22 -3.05
CA GLY A 160 1.40 1.10 -3.64
C GLY A 160 0.62 2.13 -2.83
N LEU A 161 1.19 3.31 -2.62
CA LEU A 161 0.52 4.48 -2.09
C LEU A 161 0.57 5.56 -3.16
N LEU A 162 -0.57 5.81 -3.81
CA LEU A 162 -0.73 6.89 -4.78
C LEU A 162 -1.19 8.13 -4.02
N ILE A 163 -0.40 9.19 -4.09
CA ILE A 163 -0.62 10.45 -3.39
C ILE A 163 -0.89 11.54 -4.41
N LYS A 164 -1.91 12.34 -4.15
CA LYS A 164 -2.17 13.59 -4.87
C LYS A 164 -1.75 14.75 -3.97
N GLU A 165 -0.58 15.33 -4.22
CA GLU A 165 -0.26 16.64 -3.63
C GLU A 165 -0.98 17.75 -4.42
N ASN A 166 -1.56 18.72 -3.73
CA ASN A 166 -2.25 19.85 -4.35
C ASN A 166 -1.42 20.52 -5.44
N ASN A 167 -2.01 20.68 -6.63
CA ASN A 167 -1.41 21.30 -7.82
C ASN A 167 -0.06 20.71 -8.26
N LYS A 168 0.30 19.52 -7.78
CA LYS A 168 1.51 18.81 -8.15
C LYS A 168 1.19 17.50 -8.84
N LYS A 169 2.22 16.97 -9.50
CA LYS A 169 2.16 15.69 -10.22
C LYS A 169 1.87 14.54 -9.23
N PRO A 170 1.04 13.56 -9.62
CA PRO A 170 0.77 12.40 -8.77
C PRO A 170 2.07 11.66 -8.47
N PHE A 171 2.24 11.22 -7.23
CA PHE A 171 3.45 10.53 -6.78
C PHE A 171 3.10 9.12 -6.28
N LEU A 172 3.92 8.13 -6.65
CA LEU A 172 3.70 6.73 -6.28
C LEU A 172 4.83 6.23 -5.39
N LYS A 173 4.49 5.84 -4.16
CA LYS A 173 5.39 5.08 -3.29
C LYS A 173 5.06 3.59 -3.39
N LEU A 174 6.06 2.75 -3.65
CA LEU A 174 5.94 1.31 -3.72
C LEU A 174 6.71 0.67 -2.55
N TYR A 175 6.00 -0.07 -1.70
CA TYR A 175 6.57 -0.77 -0.54
C TYR A 175 6.58 -2.27 -0.81
N GLU A 176 7.78 -2.84 -0.91
CA GLU A 176 7.95 -4.24 -1.25
C GLU A 176 7.45 -5.16 -0.14
N ASN A 177 6.61 -6.14 -0.52
CA ASN A 177 6.37 -7.29 0.34
C ASN A 177 7.57 -8.22 0.27
N TYR A 178 8.38 -8.24 1.33
CA TYR A 178 9.55 -9.11 1.46
C TYR A 178 9.23 -10.59 1.16
N TYR A 179 8.02 -11.05 1.51
CA TYR A 179 7.58 -12.43 1.38
C TYR A 179 6.88 -12.74 0.05
N ALA A 180 6.86 -11.82 -0.93
CA ALA A 180 6.14 -12.06 -2.18
C ALA A 180 6.67 -13.30 -2.94
N ASN A 181 5.77 -14.12 -3.46
CA ASN A 181 6.10 -15.29 -4.28
C ASN A 181 6.70 -14.86 -5.63
N ILE A 182 6.20 -13.76 -6.20
CA ILE A 182 6.70 -13.18 -7.44
C ILE A 182 7.06 -11.73 -7.16
N ARG A 183 8.33 -11.38 -7.35
CA ARG A 183 8.84 -10.01 -7.16
C ARG A 183 8.79 -9.25 -8.47
N ILE A 184 8.44 -7.97 -8.38
CA ILE A 184 8.57 -7.03 -9.50
C ILE A 184 10.02 -6.57 -9.53
N LYS A 185 10.65 -6.64 -10.71
CA LYS A 185 12.01 -6.13 -10.89
C LYS A 185 12.01 -4.60 -10.73
N TYR A 186 12.88 -4.06 -9.88
CA TYR A 186 12.87 -2.63 -9.56
C TYR A 186 13.29 -1.73 -10.73
N ASP A 187 14.15 -2.25 -11.60
CA ASP A 187 14.68 -1.57 -12.79
C ASP A 187 13.58 -1.06 -13.73
N ILE A 188 12.43 -1.74 -13.81
CA ILE A 188 11.31 -1.29 -14.65
C ILE A 188 10.75 0.07 -14.21
N PHE A 189 10.96 0.45 -12.94
CA PHE A 189 10.48 1.72 -12.37
C PHE A 189 11.58 2.78 -12.24
N LYS A 190 12.86 2.39 -12.25
CA LYS A 190 14.00 3.30 -11.93
C LYS A 190 14.10 4.54 -12.81
N LYS A 191 13.50 4.52 -14.00
CA LYS A 191 13.51 5.65 -14.94
C LYS A 191 12.44 6.72 -14.66
N TYR A 192 11.57 6.51 -13.66
CA TYR A 192 10.50 7.46 -13.31
C TYR A 192 10.80 8.12 -11.97
N ASN A 193 11.04 9.44 -12.00
CA ASN A 193 11.50 10.20 -10.83
C ASN A 193 10.41 10.43 -9.76
N ASP A 194 9.16 10.21 -10.12
CA ASP A 194 7.94 10.31 -9.31
C ASP A 194 7.43 8.94 -8.81
N ILE A 195 8.25 7.90 -8.99
CA ILE A 195 8.05 6.59 -8.38
C ILE A 195 9.20 6.33 -7.42
N SER A 196 8.89 6.20 -6.13
CA SER A 196 9.85 5.78 -5.10
C SER A 196 9.59 4.36 -4.66
N ILE A 197 10.64 3.55 -4.59
CA ILE A 197 10.56 2.18 -4.13
C ILE A 197 11.24 2.03 -2.78
N PHE A 198 10.58 1.32 -1.87
CA PHE A 198 11.06 1.00 -0.54
C PHE A 198 11.10 -0.50 -0.34
N LYS A 199 12.21 -0.99 0.22
CA LYS A 199 12.34 -2.38 0.71
C LYS A 199 12.83 -2.39 2.14
N LEU A 200 12.65 -3.53 2.82
CA LEU A 200 13.26 -3.74 4.14
C LEU A 200 14.76 -4.00 3.99
N ASN A 201 15.58 -3.37 4.85
CA ASN A 201 17.03 -3.59 4.86
C ASN A 201 17.44 -4.96 5.40
N PHE A 202 16.59 -5.61 6.20
CA PHE A 202 16.83 -6.94 6.76
C PHE A 202 15.56 -7.80 6.71
N PRO A 203 15.69 -9.14 6.74
CA PRO A 203 14.54 -10.04 6.75
C PRO A 203 13.62 -9.82 7.96
N PRO A 204 12.32 -9.56 7.76
CA PRO A 204 11.37 -9.25 8.84
C PRO A 204 11.08 -10.42 9.80
N ASP A 205 11.47 -11.65 9.45
CA ASP A 205 11.40 -12.82 10.33
C ASP A 205 12.61 -12.95 11.27
N LYS A 206 13.70 -12.23 10.98
CA LYS A 206 14.94 -12.27 11.77
C LYS A 206 15.05 -11.11 12.74
N THR A 207 14.74 -9.90 12.26
CA THR A 207 14.91 -8.66 13.03
C THR A 207 13.88 -7.62 12.62
N TYR A 208 13.63 -6.65 13.50
CA TYR A 208 12.94 -5.43 13.11
C TYR A 208 13.77 -4.68 12.07
N SER A 209 13.11 -4.17 11.05
CA SER A 209 13.77 -3.59 9.87
C SER A 209 13.14 -2.25 9.49
N ASN A 210 13.96 -1.40 8.86
CA ASN A 210 13.53 -0.11 8.34
C ASN A 210 13.40 -0.16 6.83
N TRP A 211 12.51 0.69 6.32
CA TRP A 211 12.45 0.97 4.90
C TRP A 211 13.74 1.62 4.45
N VAL A 212 14.24 1.18 3.30
CA VAL A 212 15.31 1.83 2.56
C VAL A 212 14.82 2.09 1.15
N SER A 213 15.06 3.30 0.65
CA SER A 213 14.79 3.66 -0.74
C SER A 213 15.87 3.06 -1.65
N ILE A 214 15.50 2.69 -2.87
CA ILE A 214 16.37 2.00 -3.86
C ILE A 214 16.19 2.50 -5.29
#